data_AF-A0A3D3CS61-F1
#
_entry.id   AF-A0A3D3CS61-F1
#
_cell.length_a   1.000
_cell.length_b   1.000
_cell.length_c   1.000
_cell.angle_alpha   90.00
_cell.angle_beta   90.00
_cell.angle_gamma   90.00
#
_symmetry.space_group_name_H-M   'P 1'
#
loop_
_entity.id
_entity.type
_entity.pdbx_description
1 polymer ?
#
loop_
_entity_poly.entity_id
_entity_poly.type
_entity_poly.pdbx_seq_one_letter_code
_entity_poly.pdbx_strand_id
1 'polypeptide(L)'
;MEDEIINVNVYKPIYKKTHIQIATFFGGPLAIVYILAENFRQLGYPEKIRKTWIIGIGLCLIFIGLTYFTSRSGKVPNFIIPVICILIGTAIMQSWQGEDIEQHVKEGGPVYPVWRALLVGIISLVITLVFMIILFLLLFNIFNFSLQD
;
A
#
# COMPACT_ATOMS: atom_id res chain seq x y z
N MET A 1 11.97 -42.87 22.01
CA MET A 1 12.03 -41.41 22.21
C MET A 1 12.59 -40.86 20.92
N GLU A 2 11.74 -40.81 19.90
CA GLU A 2 12.08 -40.32 18.57
C GLU A 2 11.96 -38.80 18.60
N ASP A 3 12.89 -38.16 17.91
CA ASP A 3 13.14 -36.74 17.95
C ASP A 3 11.88 -35.94 17.61
N GLU A 4 11.33 -35.27 18.64
CA GLU A 4 10.42 -34.15 18.46
C GLU A 4 11.27 -33.01 17.88
N ILE A 5 11.47 -33.05 16.56
CA ILE A 5 12.11 -31.97 15.82
C ILE A 5 11.23 -30.75 16.05
N ILE A 6 11.63 -29.90 16.99
CA ILE A 6 11.01 -28.61 17.24
C ILE A 6 11.02 -27.90 15.89
N ASN A 7 9.87 -27.86 15.23
CA ASN A 7 9.65 -27.03 14.07
C ASN A 7 9.68 -25.60 14.61
N VAL A 8 10.88 -25.05 14.72
CA VAL A 8 11.09 -23.65 15.02
C VAL A 8 10.49 -22.93 13.82
N ASN A 9 9.21 -22.56 13.93
CA ASN A 9 8.56 -21.74 12.93
C ASN A 9 9.34 -20.42 12.90
N VAL A 10 10.23 -20.28 11.92
CA VAL A 10 11.07 -19.09 11.78
C VAL A 10 10.16 -17.98 11.26
N TYR A 11 9.48 -17.32 12.18
CA TYR A 11 8.59 -16.21 11.88
C TYR A 11 9.33 -15.16 11.05
N LYS A 12 8.75 -14.80 9.91
CA LYS A 12 9.27 -13.72 9.07
C LYS A 12 8.73 -12.38 9.55
N PRO A 13 9.50 -11.29 9.46
CA PRO A 13 9.05 -9.98 9.92
C PRO A 13 7.84 -9.48 9.11
N ILE A 14 6.87 -8.89 9.81
CA ILE A 14 5.65 -8.31 9.24
C ILE A 14 5.54 -6.80 9.50
N TYR A 15 4.64 -6.12 8.81
CA TYR A 15 4.23 -4.76 9.11
C TYR A 15 3.00 -4.75 10.04
N LYS A 16 2.90 -3.71 10.88
CA LYS A 16 1.80 -3.49 11.83
C LYS A 16 1.12 -2.15 11.53
N LYS A 17 0.05 -1.84 12.25
CA LYS A 17 -0.75 -0.61 12.06
C LYS A 17 0.08 0.68 11.90
N THR A 18 1.09 0.91 12.74
CA THR A 18 1.93 2.11 12.64
C THR A 18 2.72 2.18 11.33
N HIS A 19 3.12 1.03 10.78
CA HIS A 19 3.85 0.96 9.52
C HIS A 19 2.98 1.36 8.34
N ILE A 20 1.75 0.84 8.25
CA ILE A 20 0.87 1.22 7.14
C ILE A 20 0.50 2.70 7.19
N GLN A 21 0.29 3.26 8.39
CA GLN A 21 -0.01 4.68 8.55
C GLN A 21 1.12 5.57 8.05
N ILE A 22 2.37 5.28 8.46
CA ILE A 22 3.55 6.04 8.04
C ILE A 22 3.78 5.88 6.54
N ALA A 23 3.81 4.66 6.03
CA ALA A 23 4.07 4.43 4.62
C ALA A 23 2.99 5.05 3.73
N THR A 24 1.73 5.00 4.13
CA THR A 24 0.61 5.62 3.38
C THR A 24 0.68 7.14 3.40
N PHE A 25 1.09 7.75 4.52
CA PHE A 25 1.25 9.20 4.59
C PHE A 25 2.24 9.73 3.54
N PHE A 26 3.34 9.02 3.31
CA PHE A 26 4.35 9.42 2.32
C PHE A 26 4.08 8.88 0.92
N GLY A 27 3.64 7.62 0.79
CA GLY A 27 3.53 6.90 -0.48
C GLY A 27 2.12 6.68 -0.99
N GLY A 28 1.11 7.15 -0.27
CA GLY A 28 -0.29 7.08 -0.68
C GLY A 28 -0.81 5.65 -0.85
N PRO A 29 -1.76 5.44 -1.78
CA PRO A 29 -2.45 4.15 -1.92
C PRO A 29 -1.53 3.03 -2.38
N LEU A 30 -0.48 3.30 -3.15
CA LEU A 30 0.46 2.26 -3.59
C LEU A 30 1.22 1.64 -2.41
N ALA A 31 1.55 2.44 -1.39
CA ALA A 31 2.18 1.95 -0.17
C ALA A 31 1.26 1.00 0.63
N ILE A 32 -0.05 1.27 0.65
CA ILE A 32 -1.07 0.37 1.22
C ILE A 32 -0.97 -1.00 0.53
N VAL A 33 -1.03 -1.02 -0.81
CA VAL A 33 -1.02 -2.26 -1.60
C VAL A 33 0.22 -3.09 -1.31
N TYR A 34 1.39 -2.46 -1.33
CA TYR A 34 2.65 -3.13 -1.07
C TYR A 34 2.70 -3.74 0.34
N ILE A 35 2.33 -2.96 1.38
CA ILE A 35 2.37 -3.45 2.76
C ILE A 35 1.42 -4.63 2.97
N LEU A 36 0.18 -4.54 2.46
CA LEU A 36 -0.78 -5.63 2.57
C LEU A 36 -0.30 -6.88 1.84
N ALA A 37 0.21 -6.73 0.62
CA ALA A 37 0.73 -7.83 -0.18
C ALA A 37 1.94 -8.50 0.49
N GLU A 38 2.85 -7.69 1.04
CA GLU A 38 4.02 -8.19 1.77
C GLU A 38 3.60 -8.94 3.03
N ASN A 39 2.66 -8.42 3.81
CA ASN A 39 2.13 -9.11 4.98
C ASN A 39 1.52 -10.46 4.62
N PHE A 40 0.68 -10.56 3.58
CA PHE A 40 0.14 -11.86 3.15
C PHE A 40 1.23 -12.84 2.75
N ARG A 41 2.31 -12.37 2.12
CA ARG A 41 3.47 -13.22 1.80
C ARG A 41 4.14 -13.77 3.05
N GLN A 42 4.32 -12.93 4.07
CA GLN A 42 5.02 -13.29 5.30
C GLN A 42 4.16 -14.13 6.25
N LEU A 43 2.84 -13.90 6.25
CA LEU A 43 1.86 -14.66 7.01
C LEU A 43 1.49 -16.01 6.36
N GLY A 44 2.05 -16.34 5.18
CA GLY A 44 1.84 -17.64 4.54
C GLY A 44 0.59 -17.76 3.66
N TYR A 45 0.05 -16.64 3.17
CA TYR A 45 -1.12 -16.57 2.28
C TYR A 45 -0.75 -16.07 0.86
N PRO A 46 0.12 -16.76 0.09
CA PRO A 46 0.57 -16.29 -1.21
C PRO A 46 -0.56 -16.09 -2.23
N GLU A 47 -1.65 -16.84 -2.11
CA GLU A 47 -2.84 -16.74 -2.97
C GLU A 47 -3.56 -15.38 -2.83
N LYS A 48 -3.46 -14.73 -1.67
CA LYS A 48 -4.07 -13.41 -1.41
C LYS A 48 -3.26 -12.25 -2.00
N ILE A 49 -1.97 -12.47 -2.33
CA ILE A 49 -1.08 -11.44 -2.89
C ILE A 49 -1.63 -10.87 -4.20
N ARG A 50 -1.97 -11.74 -5.16
CA ARG A 50 -2.48 -11.31 -6.48
C ARG A 50 -3.78 -10.52 -6.34
N LYS A 51 -4.69 -11.00 -5.49
CA LYS A 51 -5.97 -10.33 -5.23
C LYS A 51 -5.76 -8.94 -4.62
N THR A 52 -4.78 -8.81 -3.72
CA THR A 52 -4.40 -7.54 -3.09
C THR A 52 -3.91 -6.53 -4.11
N TRP A 53 -3.05 -6.93 -5.04
CA TRP A 53 -2.59 -6.05 -6.12
C TRP A 53 -3.72 -5.62 -7.06
N ILE A 54 -4.62 -6.52 -7.44
CA ILE A 54 -5.76 -6.18 -8.33
C ILE A 54 -6.67 -5.13 -7.67
N ILE A 55 -7.09 -5.37 -6.42
CA ILE A 55 -7.93 -4.44 -5.68
C ILE A 55 -7.18 -3.12 -5.44
N GLY A 56 -5.90 -3.23 -5.12
CA GLY A 56 -5.02 -2.11 -4.82
C GLY A 56 -4.80 -1.16 -6.00
N ILE A 57 -4.65 -1.69 -7.21
CA ILE A 57 -4.56 -0.88 -8.44
C ILE A 57 -5.86 -0.11 -8.65
N GLY A 58 -7.02 -0.74 -8.44
CA GLY A 58 -8.32 -0.07 -8.47
C GLY A 58 -8.40 1.08 -7.46
N LEU A 59 -7.92 0.85 -6.23
CA LEU A 59 -7.84 1.88 -5.20
C LEU A 59 -6.94 3.05 -5.62
N CYS A 60 -5.78 2.77 -6.21
CA CYS A 60 -4.88 3.81 -6.73
C CYS A 60 -5.55 4.68 -7.79
N LEU A 61 -6.25 4.06 -8.76
CA LEU A 61 -6.97 4.78 -9.81
C LEU A 61 -8.08 5.68 -9.23
N ILE A 62 -8.83 5.20 -8.24
CA ILE A 62 -9.86 5.97 -7.53
C ILE A 62 -9.24 7.21 -6.87
N PHE A 63 -8.12 7.04 -6.14
CA PHE A 63 -7.45 8.15 -5.47
C PHE A 63 -6.86 9.18 -6.44
N ILE A 64 -6.30 8.73 -7.57
CA ILE A 64 -5.81 9.63 -8.63
C ILE A 64 -6.98 10.45 -9.20
N GLY A 65 -8.09 9.80 -9.56
CA GLY A 65 -9.28 10.46 -10.07
C GLY A 65 -9.90 11.44 -9.08
N LEU A 66 -10.00 11.05 -7.81
CA LEU A 66 -10.51 11.90 -6.73
C LEU A 66 -9.62 13.14 -6.54
N THR A 67 -8.31 12.97 -6.51
CA THR A 67 -7.36 14.08 -6.37
C THR A 67 -7.51 15.09 -7.51
N TYR A 68 -7.65 14.61 -8.75
CA TYR A 68 -7.89 15.47 -9.92
C TYR A 68 -9.20 16.27 -9.81
N PHE A 69 -10.31 15.61 -9.46
CA PHE A 69 -11.62 16.27 -9.34
C PHE A 69 -11.65 17.29 -8.18
N THR A 70 -11.11 16.89 -7.03
CA THR A 70 -11.09 17.71 -5.82
C THR A 70 -10.26 18.99 -6.02
N SER A 71 -9.09 18.88 -6.66
CA SER A 71 -8.23 20.02 -6.99
C SER A 71 -8.97 21.08 -7.82
N ARG A 72 -9.83 20.65 -8.76
CA ARG A 72 -10.59 21.58 -9.61
C ARG A 72 -11.73 22.29 -8.86
N SER A 73 -12.24 21.71 -7.77
CA SER A 73 -13.36 22.26 -7.01
C SER A 73 -12.97 23.41 -6.07
N GLY A 74 -11.71 23.46 -5.61
CA GLY A 74 -11.18 24.47 -4.67
C GLY A 74 -11.80 24.48 -3.26
N LYS A 75 -12.80 23.64 -2.99
CA LYS A 75 -13.60 23.66 -1.75
C LYS A 75 -13.07 22.72 -0.65
N VAL A 76 -12.14 21.83 -1.00
CA VAL A 76 -11.68 20.76 -0.13
C VAL A 76 -10.20 21.00 0.20
N PRO A 77 -9.83 21.10 1.48
CA PRO A 77 -8.44 21.19 1.89
C PRO A 77 -7.60 20.01 1.39
N ASN A 78 -6.39 20.30 0.92
CA ASN A 78 -5.49 19.30 0.31
C ASN A 78 -5.09 18.14 1.24
N PHE A 79 -5.17 18.32 2.56
CA PHE A 79 -4.81 17.28 3.54
C PHE A 79 -5.90 16.22 3.72
N ILE A 80 -7.14 16.46 3.26
CA ILE A 80 -8.26 15.52 3.46
C ILE A 80 -8.02 14.21 2.71
N ILE A 81 -7.52 14.28 1.48
CA ILE A 81 -7.27 13.09 0.66
C ILE A 81 -6.21 12.17 1.30
N PRO A 82 -5.03 12.66 1.74
CA PRO A 82 -4.07 11.86 2.51
C PRO A 82 -4.68 11.23 3.78
N VAL A 83 -5.46 11.98 4.56
CA VAL A 83 -6.08 11.46 5.79
C VAL A 83 -7.05 10.33 5.49
N ILE A 84 -7.92 10.50 4.49
CA ILE A 84 -8.85 9.45 4.04
C ILE A 84 -8.08 8.22 3.55
N CYS A 85 -6.97 8.42 2.83
CA CYS A 85 -6.12 7.33 2.36
C CYS A 85 -5.57 6.49 3.52
N ILE A 86 -5.04 7.16 4.56
CA ILE A 86 -4.52 6.49 5.77
C ILE A 86 -5.63 5.73 6.50
N LEU A 87 -6.82 6.32 6.65
CA LEU A 87 -7.96 5.68 7.30
C LEU A 87 -8.39 4.43 6.55
N ILE A 88 -8.53 4.51 5.22
CA ILE A 88 -8.92 3.38 4.38
C ILE A 88 -7.86 2.27 4.46
N GLY A 89 -6.57 2.60 4.30
CA GLY A 89 -5.50 1.60 4.39
C GLY A 89 -5.46 0.91 5.75
N THR A 90 -5.60 1.68 6.82
CA THR A 90 -5.65 1.16 8.18
C THR A 90 -6.85 0.23 8.39
N ALA A 91 -8.04 0.64 7.92
CA ALA A 91 -9.26 -0.15 8.02
C ALA A 91 -9.17 -1.46 7.25
N ILE A 92 -8.63 -1.44 6.02
CA ILE A 92 -8.40 -2.64 5.21
C ILE A 92 -7.43 -3.59 5.93
N MET A 93 -6.31 -3.08 6.44
CA MET A 93 -5.33 -3.90 7.16
C MET A 93 -5.94 -4.56 8.40
N GLN A 94 -6.69 -3.80 9.20
CA GLN A 94 -7.36 -4.33 10.37
C GLN A 94 -8.40 -5.40 9.99
N SER A 95 -9.19 -5.16 8.95
CA SER A 95 -10.21 -6.10 8.48
C SER A 95 -9.63 -7.38 7.87
N TRP A 96 -8.50 -7.29 7.16
CA TRP A 96 -7.98 -8.42 6.38
C TRP A 96 -6.87 -9.21 7.08
N GLN A 97 -6.14 -8.57 8.00
CA GLN A 97 -4.90 -9.09 8.59
C GLN A 97 -4.80 -8.81 10.09
N GLY A 98 -5.78 -8.14 10.71
CA GLY A 98 -5.69 -7.66 12.09
C GLY A 98 -5.43 -8.76 13.11
N GLU A 99 -6.23 -9.84 13.04
CA GLU A 99 -6.11 -11.01 13.92
C GLU A 99 -4.77 -11.71 13.74
N ASP A 100 -4.37 -12.00 12.49
CA ASP A 100 -3.09 -12.65 12.16
C ASP A 100 -1.89 -11.83 12.64
N ILE A 101 -1.92 -10.50 12.48
CA ILE A 101 -0.86 -9.60 12.95
C ILE A 101 -0.79 -9.60 14.48
N GLU A 102 -1.93 -9.58 15.17
CA GLU A 102 -1.98 -9.58 16.63
C GLU A 102 -1.46 -10.91 17.19
N GLN A 103 -1.87 -12.04 16.60
CA GLN A 103 -1.37 -13.36 16.96
C GLN A 103 0.14 -13.47 16.75
N HIS A 104 0.64 -13.09 15.57
CA HIS A 104 2.08 -13.10 15.25
C HIS A 104 2.91 -12.31 16.27
N VAL A 105 2.44 -11.13 16.67
CA VAL A 105 3.14 -10.31 17.68
C VAL A 105 3.05 -10.92 19.08
N LYS A 106 1.91 -11.51 19.47
CA LYS A 106 1.74 -12.18 20.77
C LYS A 106 2.62 -13.42 20.91
N GLU A 107 2.83 -14.14 19.81
CA GLU A 107 3.71 -15.32 19.75
C GLU A 107 5.21 -14.96 19.71
N GLY A 108 5.56 -13.67 19.79
CA GLY A 108 6.94 -13.19 19.76
C GLY A 108 7.53 -13.07 18.34
N GLY A 109 6.68 -13.14 17.32
CA GLY A 109 7.09 -12.96 15.93
C GLY A 109 7.67 -11.56 15.66
N PRO A 110 8.71 -11.43 14.82
CA PRO A 110 9.37 -10.17 14.59
C PRO A 110 8.49 -9.22 13.77
N VAL A 111 8.72 -7.91 13.97
CA VAL A 111 8.07 -6.84 13.20
C VAL A 111 9.16 -6.00 12.55
N TYR A 112 8.91 -5.52 11.32
CA TYR A 112 9.84 -4.61 10.67
C TYR A 112 10.08 -3.33 11.49
N PRO A 113 11.28 -2.73 11.39
CA PRO A 113 11.56 -1.43 11.98
C PRO A 113 10.83 -0.31 11.23
N VAL A 114 10.48 0.76 11.95
CA VAL A 114 9.67 1.87 11.42
C VAL A 114 10.28 2.55 10.19
N TRP A 115 11.61 2.71 10.16
CA TRP A 115 12.30 3.35 9.02
C TRP A 115 12.06 2.61 7.69
N ARG A 116 11.82 1.29 7.74
CA ARG A 116 11.52 0.52 6.53
C ARG A 116 10.17 0.90 5.96
N ALA A 117 9.18 1.20 6.81
CA ALA A 117 7.89 1.72 6.35
C ALA A 117 8.01 3.11 5.73
N LEU A 118 8.87 3.97 6.27
CA LEU A 118 9.21 5.25 5.65
C LEU A 118 9.83 5.06 4.25
N LEU A 119 10.81 4.15 4.13
CA LEU A 119 11.43 3.82 2.84
C LEU A 119 10.40 3.33 1.82
N VAL A 120 9.52 2.41 2.23
CA VAL A 120 8.41 1.92 1.39
C VAL A 120 7.55 3.08 0.91
N GLY A 121 7.17 3.99 1.80
CA GLY A 121 6.40 5.18 1.44
C GLY A 121 7.11 6.05 0.39
N ILE A 122 8.41 6.32 0.57
CA ILE A 122 9.20 7.11 -0.38
C ILE A 122 9.31 6.40 -1.74
N ILE A 123 9.55 5.08 -1.77
CA ILE A 123 9.63 4.31 -3.01
C ILE A 123 8.27 4.35 -3.73
N SER A 124 7.17 4.11 -3.01
CA SER A 124 5.82 4.19 -3.57
C SER A 124 5.53 5.58 -4.14
N LEU A 125 5.93 6.65 -3.45
CA LEU A 125 5.78 8.02 -3.95
C LEU A 125 6.53 8.21 -5.27
N VAL A 126 7.80 7.81 -5.36
CA VAL A 126 8.59 7.93 -6.59
C VAL A 126 7.95 7.15 -7.73
N ILE A 127 7.51 5.91 -7.49
CA ILE A 127 6.83 5.09 -8.51
C ILE A 127 5.56 5.79 -9.00
N THR A 128 4.74 6.30 -8.09
CA THR A 128 3.51 7.02 -8.43
C THR A 128 3.80 8.29 -9.24
N LEU A 129 4.79 9.09 -8.86
CA LEU A 129 5.18 10.29 -9.60
C LEU A 129 5.69 9.97 -11.01
N VAL A 130 6.57 8.97 -11.15
CA VAL A 130 7.07 8.52 -12.45
C VAL A 130 5.91 8.04 -13.33
N PHE A 131 5.00 7.24 -12.78
CA PHE A 131 3.82 6.77 -13.49
C PHE A 131 2.93 7.94 -13.97
N MET A 132 2.70 8.94 -13.11
CA MET A 132 1.91 10.12 -13.48
C MET A 132 2.57 10.94 -14.60
N ILE A 133 3.90 11.11 -14.56
CA ILE A 133 4.64 11.83 -15.61
C ILE A 133 4.53 11.08 -16.94
N ILE A 134 4.74 9.76 -16.95
CA ILE A 134 4.62 8.93 -18.16
C ILE A 134 3.19 9.02 -18.72
N LEU A 135 2.18 8.87 -17.86
CA LEU A 135 0.78 8.97 -18.27
C LEU A 135 0.47 10.34 -18.89
N PHE A 136 0.97 11.42 -18.28
CA PHE A 136 0.80 12.77 -18.81
C PHE A 136 1.46 12.94 -20.19
N LEU A 137 2.70 12.47 -20.37
CA LEU A 137 3.40 12.55 -21.66
C LEU A 137 2.69 11.76 -22.76
N LEU A 138 2.16 10.57 -22.43
CA LEU A 138 1.39 9.77 -23.37
C LEU A 138 0.10 10.46 -23.80
N LEU A 139 -0.67 10.99 -22.85
CA LEU A 139 -1.91 11.72 -23.15
C LEU A 139 -1.64 12.99 -23.96
N PHE A 140 -0.57 13.72 -23.63
CA PHE A 140 -0.16 14.92 -24.38
C PHE A 140 0.22 14.60 -25.83
N ASN A 141 0.96 13.51 -26.06
CA ASN A 141 1.34 13.08 -27.40
C ASN A 141 0.10 12.70 -28.22
N ILE A 142 -0.78 11.85 -27.67
CA ILE A 142 -2.04 11.44 -28.33
C ILE A 142 -2.90 12.66 -28.68
N PHE A 143 -3.02 13.62 -27.77
CA PHE A 143 -3.82 14.83 -28.02
C PHE A 143 -3.23 15.70 -29.15
N ASN A 144 -1.91 15.90 -29.19
CA ASN A 144 -1.29 16.67 -30.27
C ASN A 144 -1.43 15.99 -31.63
N PHE A 145 -1.32 14.65 -31.69
CA PHE A 145 -1.56 13.89 -32.92
C PHE A 145 -2.97 14.15 -33.46
N SER A 146 -3.99 14.15 -32.59
CA SER A 146 -5.38 14.40 -32.99
C SER A 146 -5.70 15.83 -33.49
N LEU A 147 -4.79 16.78 -33.35
CA LEU A 147 -4.94 18.16 -33.84
C LEU A 147 -4.27 18.41 -35.20
N GLN A 148 -3.53 17.42 -35.74
CA GLN A 148 -2.87 17.50 -37.04
C GLN A 148 -3.68 16.83 -38.17
N ASP A 149 -4.74 16.09 -37.86
CA ASP A 149 -5.72 15.52 -38.79
C ASP A 149 -6.96 16.43 -38.95
#